data_AF-J5Y168-F1
#
_entry.id   AF-J5Y168-F1
#
_cell.length_a   1.000
_cell.length_b   1.000
_cell.length_c   1.000
_cell.angle_alpha   90.00
_cell.angle_beta   90.00
_cell.angle_gamma   90.00
#
_symmetry.space_group_name_H-M   'P 1'
#
loop_
_entity.id
_entity.type
_entity.pdbx_description
1 polymer ?
#
loop_
_entity_poly.entity_id
_entity_poly.type
_entity_poly.pdbx_seq_one_letter_code
_entity_poly.pdbx_strand_id
1 'polypeptide(L)'
;MDSFIAFIPVMLAGILIIAGVVLVIAGAAFVIARLRRRAYLRRQKALMARFAALYHLDARLLEPCRIDVRPGMLVRPGKMTLHVPYWEQANKDGARDRRYAGNRLVSAPSFVDIDDWRISSEKTPDVRGAEDVYAVAWALRADGHEVAQHRLEIDKAMRGRDAWEDSHIRLSAQAVHDRFVDEPHRFERLVAEAFRAHGWQAKTTARTNDGGFDARIGRAGQTGIVECKCYDPERSSVGRPAIQKLVGANESERADLMYFVTTGRFSKNAREYAEKAGVVLMDGGALVVFLDEAGMSAGPRDRMPSMIELGRLDHGDFVAQLPPDVRTGMSDSAADPHRCLF
;
A
#
# COMPACT_ATOMS: atom_id res chain seq x y z
N MET A 1 -12.11 75.36 -29.46
CA MET A 1 -12.86 74.08 -29.43
C MET A 1 -12.89 73.41 -30.80
N ASP A 2 -12.98 74.17 -31.90
CA ASP A 2 -13.16 73.63 -33.25
C ASP A 2 -11.97 72.84 -33.83
N SER A 3 -10.73 73.21 -33.48
CA SER A 3 -9.55 72.47 -33.95
C SER A 3 -9.48 71.05 -33.37
N PHE A 4 -9.94 70.83 -32.13
CA PHE A 4 -9.89 69.51 -31.48
C PHE A 4 -10.95 68.56 -32.06
N ILE A 5 -12.13 69.08 -32.42
CA ILE A 5 -13.23 68.32 -33.03
C ILE A 5 -12.82 67.81 -34.43
N ALA A 6 -12.01 68.57 -35.17
CA ALA A 6 -11.53 68.18 -36.50
C ALA A 6 -10.53 67.00 -36.50
N PHE A 7 -9.83 66.73 -35.39
CA PHE A 7 -8.89 65.60 -35.28
C PHE A 7 -9.54 64.28 -34.87
N ILE A 8 -10.74 64.31 -34.29
CA ILE A 8 -11.46 63.12 -33.81
C ILE A 8 -11.69 62.08 -34.92
N PRO A 9 -12.12 62.43 -36.16
CA PRO A 9 -12.34 61.44 -37.23
C PRO A 9 -11.05 60.75 -37.68
N VAL A 10 -9.93 61.48 -37.73
CA VAL A 10 -8.63 60.94 -38.13
C VAL A 10 -8.09 60.00 -37.05
N MET A 11 -8.23 60.37 -35.77
CA MET A 11 -7.88 59.51 -34.65
C MET A 11 -8.74 58.23 -34.62
N LEU A 12 -10.05 58.34 -34.84
CA LEU A 12 -10.97 57.20 -34.93
C LEU A 12 -10.61 56.27 -36.10
N ALA A 13 -10.30 56.83 -37.28
CA ALA A 13 -9.86 56.05 -38.44
C ALA A 13 -8.55 55.30 -38.16
N GLY A 14 -7.57 55.95 -37.52
CA GLY A 14 -6.32 55.31 -37.09
C GLY A 14 -6.56 54.16 -36.11
N ILE A 15 -7.42 54.37 -35.11
CA ILE A 15 -7.81 53.32 -34.14
C ILE A 15 -8.49 52.14 -34.84
N LEU A 16 -9.40 52.39 -35.79
CA LEU A 16 -10.09 51.32 -36.53
C LEU A 16 -9.14 50.50 -37.40
N ILE A 17 -8.15 51.12 -38.05
CA ILE A 17 -7.12 50.42 -38.83
C ILE A 17 -6.27 49.54 -37.91
N ILE A 18 -5.81 50.08 -36.79
CA ILE A 18 -5.02 49.32 -35.81
C ILE A 18 -5.85 48.15 -35.27
N ALA A 19 -7.11 48.38 -34.92
CA ALA A 19 -8.03 47.33 -34.45
C ALA A 19 -8.22 46.24 -35.51
N GLY A 20 -8.38 46.61 -36.79
CA GLY A 20 -8.48 45.66 -37.90
C GLY A 20 -7.23 44.80 -38.07
N VAL A 21 -6.04 45.41 -38.00
CA VAL A 21 -4.76 44.69 -38.08
C VAL A 21 -4.59 43.72 -36.90
N VAL A 22 -4.89 44.16 -35.68
CA VAL A 22 -4.83 43.32 -34.48
C VAL A 22 -5.77 42.12 -34.62
N LEU A 23 -6.98 42.32 -35.14
CA LEU A 23 -7.96 41.25 -35.34
C LEU A 23 -7.51 40.22 -36.38
N VAL A 24 -6.87 40.65 -37.47
CA VAL A 24 -6.28 39.75 -38.47
C VAL A 24 -5.15 38.92 -37.87
N ILE A 25 -4.25 39.54 -37.10
CA ILE A 25 -3.14 38.84 -36.42
C ILE A 25 -3.68 37.83 -35.40
N ALA A 26 -4.64 38.24 -34.57
CA ALA A 26 -5.28 37.35 -33.60
C ALA A 26 -6.00 36.18 -34.29
N GLY A 27 -6.70 36.43 -35.40
CA GLY A 27 -7.34 35.41 -36.23
C GLY A 27 -6.34 34.41 -36.82
N ALA A 28 -5.23 34.90 -37.38
CA ALA A 28 -4.15 34.05 -37.89
C ALA A 28 -3.53 33.20 -36.78
N ALA A 29 -3.24 33.78 -35.62
CA ALA A 29 -2.70 33.07 -34.45
C ALA A 29 -3.67 31.97 -33.96
N PHE A 30 -4.97 32.26 -33.92
CA PHE A 30 -6.00 31.29 -33.57
C PHE A 30 -6.07 30.10 -34.56
N VAL A 31 -6.02 30.38 -35.86
CA VAL A 31 -6.00 29.33 -36.90
C VAL A 31 -4.74 28.47 -36.78
N ILE A 32 -3.56 29.07 -36.60
CA ILE A 32 -2.30 28.35 -36.40
C ILE A 32 -2.38 27.46 -35.15
N ALA A 33 -2.89 27.98 -34.03
CA ALA A 33 -3.06 27.20 -32.80
C ALA A 33 -3.99 25.99 -33.01
N ARG A 34 -5.09 26.19 -33.75
CA ARG A 34 -6.05 25.11 -34.09
C ARG A 34 -5.41 24.04 -34.98
N LEU A 35 -4.65 24.44 -36.00
CA LEU A 35 -3.92 23.51 -36.88
C LEU A 35 -2.86 22.72 -36.12
N ARG A 36 -2.09 23.38 -35.25
CA ARG A 36 -1.11 22.72 -34.35
C ARG A 36 -1.79 21.72 -33.44
N ARG A 37 -2.92 22.09 -32.81
CA ARG A 37 -3.70 21.17 -31.96
C ARG A 37 -4.20 19.95 -32.73
N ARG A 38 -4.75 20.15 -33.95
CA ARG A 38 -5.19 19.03 -34.82
C ARG A 38 -4.03 18.14 -35.24
N ALA A 39 -2.88 18.70 -35.57
CA ALA A 39 -1.68 17.93 -35.92
C ALA A 39 -1.16 17.13 -34.72
N TYR A 40 -1.13 17.74 -33.53
CA TYR A 40 -0.78 17.07 -32.28
C TYR A 40 -1.69 15.89 -31.96
N LEU A 41 -3.01 16.08 -32.00
CA LEU A 41 -3.98 15.00 -31.71
C LEU A 41 -3.88 13.86 -32.71
N ARG A 42 -3.71 14.16 -34.02
CA ARG A 42 -3.47 13.13 -35.05
C ARG A 42 -2.20 12.35 -34.78
N ARG A 43 -1.11 13.03 -34.41
CA ARG A 43 0.17 12.40 -34.05
C ARG A 43 0.02 11.50 -32.82
N GLN A 44 -0.62 11.99 -31.75
CA GLN A 44 -0.84 11.19 -30.54
C GLN A 44 -1.69 9.95 -30.82
N LYS A 45 -2.79 10.09 -31.58
CA LYS A 45 -3.62 8.94 -31.99
C LYS A 45 -2.83 7.91 -32.82
N ALA A 46 -1.98 8.36 -33.73
CA ALA A 46 -1.14 7.47 -34.54
C ALA A 46 -0.05 6.78 -33.69
N LEU A 47 0.59 7.49 -32.76
CA LEU A 47 1.56 6.91 -31.83
C LEU A 47 0.89 5.90 -30.90
N MET A 48 -0.30 6.21 -30.40
CA MET A 48 -1.11 5.31 -29.57
C MET A 48 -1.46 4.02 -30.28
N ALA A 49 -1.99 4.10 -31.50
CA ALA A 49 -2.30 2.91 -32.29
C ALA A 49 -1.04 2.07 -32.58
N ARG A 50 0.10 2.71 -32.86
CA ARG A 50 1.37 2.01 -33.10
C ARG A 50 1.90 1.32 -31.85
N PHE A 51 1.90 2.01 -30.72
CA PHE A 51 2.34 1.46 -29.44
C PHE A 51 1.44 0.30 -29.01
N ALA A 52 0.13 0.50 -29.04
CA ALA A 52 -0.86 -0.54 -28.75
C ALA A 52 -0.67 -1.79 -29.62
N ALA A 53 -0.43 -1.62 -30.93
CA ALA A 53 -0.17 -2.73 -31.83
C ALA A 53 1.18 -3.43 -31.57
N LEU A 54 2.21 -2.70 -31.17
CA LEU A 54 3.55 -3.24 -30.89
C LEU A 54 3.60 -4.08 -29.61
N TYR A 55 2.83 -3.71 -28.59
CA TYR A 55 2.80 -4.35 -27.28
C TYR A 55 1.46 -5.03 -26.97
N HIS A 56 0.66 -5.31 -28.01
CA HIS A 56 -0.64 -6.01 -27.95
C HIS A 56 -1.63 -5.47 -26.89
N LEU A 57 -1.66 -4.14 -26.68
CA LEU A 57 -2.53 -3.50 -25.69
C LEU A 57 -3.85 -3.01 -26.29
N ASP A 58 -4.90 -2.93 -25.48
CA ASP A 58 -6.11 -2.15 -25.83
C ASP A 58 -5.75 -0.65 -25.87
N ALA A 59 -6.00 0.00 -27.00
CA ALA A 59 -5.75 1.43 -27.16
C ALA A 59 -6.55 2.30 -26.18
N ARG A 60 -7.68 1.83 -25.64
CA ARG A 60 -8.46 2.55 -24.61
C ARG A 60 -7.67 2.76 -23.32
N LEU A 61 -6.78 1.83 -22.97
CA LEU A 61 -5.90 1.94 -21.81
C LEU A 61 -4.96 3.16 -21.92
N LEU A 62 -4.65 3.57 -23.15
CA LEU A 62 -3.70 4.63 -23.44
C LEU A 62 -4.37 6.00 -23.65
N GLU A 63 -5.70 6.07 -23.74
CA GLU A 63 -6.45 7.32 -23.92
C GLU A 63 -6.13 8.42 -22.90
N PRO A 64 -5.94 8.14 -21.59
CA PRO A 64 -5.56 9.17 -20.63
C PRO A 64 -4.07 9.54 -20.68
N CYS A 65 -3.28 8.82 -21.48
CA CYS A 65 -1.84 8.98 -21.53
C CYS A 65 -1.36 9.75 -22.77
N ARG A 66 -0.27 10.48 -22.59
CA ARG A 66 0.55 11.02 -23.67
C ARG A 66 1.66 10.04 -24.02
N ILE A 67 1.85 9.81 -25.32
CA ILE A 67 2.87 8.92 -25.86
C ILE A 67 3.92 9.73 -26.61
N ASP A 68 5.18 9.54 -26.24
CA ASP A 68 6.34 10.15 -26.87
C ASP A 68 7.35 9.05 -27.28
N VAL A 69 8.00 9.25 -28.43
CA VAL A 69 9.13 8.40 -28.87
C VAL A 69 10.42 9.12 -28.50
N ARG A 70 11.35 8.40 -27.88
CA ARG A 70 12.67 8.82 -27.40
C ARG A 70 13.76 7.97 -28.05
N PRO A 71 14.12 8.26 -29.31
CA PRO A 71 15.11 7.49 -30.03
C PRO A 71 16.44 7.43 -29.27
N GLY A 72 17.06 6.25 -29.18
CA GLY A 72 18.35 6.05 -28.53
C GLY A 72 18.31 5.86 -27.01
N MET A 73 17.13 5.97 -26.38
CA MET A 73 16.93 5.73 -24.94
C MET A 73 16.37 4.32 -24.71
N LEU A 74 16.91 3.27 -25.33
CA LEU A 74 16.37 1.90 -25.25
C LEU A 74 16.34 1.39 -23.79
N VAL A 75 15.20 1.51 -23.11
CA VAL A 75 15.04 1.13 -21.70
C VAL A 75 14.58 -0.34 -21.60
N ARG A 76 15.48 -1.22 -21.16
CA ARG A 76 15.19 -2.62 -20.79
C ARG A 76 15.91 -3.03 -19.48
N PRO A 77 15.20 -3.61 -18.50
CA PRO A 77 13.74 -3.72 -18.43
C PRO A 77 13.09 -2.33 -18.43
N GLY A 78 11.84 -2.23 -18.86
CA GLY A 78 11.07 -0.99 -18.80
C GLY A 78 11.05 -0.44 -17.37
N LYS A 79 10.98 0.89 -17.20
CA LYS A 79 11.04 1.56 -15.90
C LYS A 79 9.85 2.47 -15.71
N MET A 80 9.10 2.27 -14.62
CA MET A 80 8.03 3.19 -14.23
C MET A 80 8.45 4.14 -13.12
N THR A 81 7.89 5.34 -13.15
CA THR A 81 7.95 6.34 -12.08
C THR A 81 6.53 6.79 -11.76
N LEU A 82 6.08 6.54 -10.53
CA LEU A 82 4.75 6.88 -10.06
C LEU A 82 4.84 8.14 -9.19
N HIS A 83 4.22 9.21 -9.66
CA HIS A 83 4.14 10.49 -8.95
C HIS A 83 2.75 10.67 -8.37
N VAL A 84 2.65 10.54 -7.04
CA VAL A 84 1.48 10.94 -6.27
C VAL A 84 1.70 12.36 -5.73
N PRO A 85 0.69 13.26 -5.77
CA PRO A 85 0.83 14.62 -5.30
C PRO A 85 1.34 14.75 -3.87
N TYR A 86 2.16 15.76 -3.61
CA TYR A 86 2.73 16.02 -2.29
C TYR A 86 2.89 17.53 -2.02
N TRP A 87 2.91 17.94 -0.75
CA TRP A 87 3.20 19.33 -0.40
C TRP A 87 4.67 19.68 -0.65
N GLU A 88 4.92 20.79 -1.36
CA GLU A 88 6.25 21.24 -1.76
C GLU A 88 7.21 21.36 -0.57
N GLN A 89 6.73 22.00 0.50
CA GLN A 89 7.47 22.12 1.75
C GLN A 89 7.05 21.02 2.72
N ALA A 90 8.06 20.33 3.27
CA ALA A 90 7.88 19.40 4.38
C ALA A 90 7.93 20.17 5.71
N ASN A 91 7.18 19.69 6.70
CA ASN A 91 7.25 20.16 8.07
C ASN A 91 8.59 19.76 8.72
N LYS A 92 8.87 20.35 9.89
CA LYS A 92 10.08 20.04 10.69
C LYS A 92 10.18 18.59 11.16
N ASP A 93 9.04 17.89 11.28
CA ASP A 93 8.92 16.47 11.62
C ASP A 93 8.91 15.55 10.37
N GLY A 94 9.06 16.14 9.17
CA GLY A 94 8.99 15.42 7.89
C GLY A 94 7.57 15.17 7.37
N ALA A 95 6.52 15.51 8.14
CA ALA A 95 5.14 15.39 7.68
C ALA A 95 4.83 16.42 6.58
N ARG A 96 3.98 16.05 5.64
CA ARG A 96 3.52 16.93 4.55
C ARG A 96 2.02 17.11 4.72
N ASP A 97 1.59 18.05 5.57
CA ASP A 97 0.20 18.49 5.72
C ASP A 97 0.10 20.02 5.51
N ARG A 98 -1.10 20.52 5.17
CA ARG A 98 -1.31 21.93 4.82
C ARG A 98 -1.47 22.81 6.06
N ARG A 99 -0.37 23.11 6.76
CA ARG A 99 -0.37 24.05 7.91
C ARG A 99 0.07 25.47 7.58
N TYR A 100 0.84 25.67 6.51
CA TYR A 100 1.38 26.98 6.14
C TYR A 100 0.54 27.66 5.06
N ALA A 101 0.15 28.92 5.30
CA ALA A 101 -0.40 29.78 4.26
C ALA A 101 0.62 29.92 3.11
N GLY A 102 0.24 29.54 1.90
CA GLY A 102 1.09 29.62 0.70
C GLY A 102 1.81 28.33 0.29
N ASN A 103 1.72 27.22 1.05
CA ASN A 103 2.25 25.94 0.60
C ASN A 103 1.48 25.43 -0.62
N ARG A 104 2.18 24.87 -1.62
CA ARG A 104 1.60 24.42 -2.88
C ARG A 104 1.63 22.89 -2.99
N LEU A 105 0.52 22.34 -3.47
CA LEU A 105 0.46 20.93 -3.84
C LEU A 105 1.22 20.73 -5.16
N VAL A 106 2.29 19.95 -5.10
CA VAL A 106 3.11 19.58 -6.23
C VAL A 106 2.54 18.32 -6.86
N SER A 107 2.04 18.47 -8.08
CA SER A 107 1.77 17.33 -8.96
C SER A 107 2.81 17.24 -10.07
N ALA A 108 3.18 16.03 -10.45
CA ALA A 108 4.05 15.74 -11.58
C ALA A 108 3.41 14.59 -12.39
N PRO A 109 3.62 14.54 -13.72
CA PRO A 109 3.14 13.42 -14.51
C PRO A 109 3.89 12.15 -14.12
N SER A 110 3.17 11.05 -13.93
CA SER A 110 3.76 9.71 -13.85
C SER A 110 4.19 9.28 -15.25
N PHE A 111 5.11 8.32 -15.35
CA PHE A 111 5.47 7.76 -16.64
C PHE A 111 6.06 6.36 -16.55
N VAL A 112 5.92 5.60 -17.64
CA VAL A 112 6.66 4.37 -17.90
C VAL A 112 7.48 4.55 -19.17
N ASP A 113 8.76 4.22 -19.08
CA ASP A 113 9.67 4.14 -20.21
C ASP A 113 9.90 2.66 -20.55
N ILE A 114 9.73 2.28 -21.82
CA ILE A 114 10.05 0.94 -22.31
C ILE A 114 10.55 1.05 -23.75
N ASP A 115 11.67 0.40 -24.05
CA ASP A 115 12.37 0.59 -25.32
C ASP A 115 12.59 2.09 -25.60
N ASP A 116 12.20 2.58 -26.77
CA ASP A 116 12.24 3.99 -27.16
C ASP A 116 10.93 4.74 -26.88
N TRP A 117 10.03 4.19 -26.06
CA TRP A 117 8.72 4.78 -25.77
C TRP A 117 8.66 5.34 -24.36
N ARG A 118 8.04 6.53 -24.24
CA ARG A 118 7.53 7.05 -22.98
C ARG A 118 6.02 7.16 -23.05
N ILE A 119 5.37 6.60 -22.04
CA ILE A 119 3.94 6.77 -21.78
C ILE A 119 3.83 7.54 -20.49
N SER A 120 3.18 8.69 -20.54
CA SER A 120 3.09 9.63 -19.41
C SER A 120 1.65 10.04 -19.15
N SER A 121 1.32 10.22 -17.88
CA SER A 121 0.01 10.74 -17.49
C SER A 121 -0.09 12.24 -17.71
N GLU A 122 -1.30 12.77 -17.67
CA GLU A 122 -1.48 14.18 -17.34
C GLU A 122 -1.07 14.46 -15.89
N LYS A 123 -0.77 15.72 -15.60
CA LYS A 123 -0.50 16.19 -14.23
C LYS A 123 -1.84 16.41 -13.52
N THR A 124 -2.22 15.51 -12.61
CA THR A 124 -3.46 15.61 -11.84
C THR A 124 -3.20 15.97 -10.37
N PRO A 125 -4.13 16.67 -9.69
CA PRO A 125 -4.02 16.96 -8.25
C PRO A 125 -4.40 15.77 -7.36
N ASP A 126 -4.63 14.60 -7.95
CA ASP A 126 -5.09 13.36 -7.31
C ASP A 126 -4.20 12.17 -7.75
N VAL A 127 -4.66 10.94 -7.48
CA VAL A 127 -3.93 9.71 -7.80
C VAL A 127 -4.06 9.25 -9.25
N ARG A 128 -5.00 9.80 -10.04
CA ARG A 128 -5.38 9.25 -11.34
C ARG A 128 -4.20 9.11 -12.30
N GLY A 129 -3.32 10.12 -12.35
CA GLY A 129 -2.15 10.06 -13.21
C GLY A 129 -1.19 8.91 -12.87
N ALA A 130 -1.05 8.55 -11.58
CA ALA A 130 -0.27 7.39 -11.17
C ALA A 130 -0.97 6.08 -11.53
N GLU A 131 -2.29 6.01 -11.36
CA GLU A 131 -3.11 4.85 -11.70
C GLU A 131 -3.08 4.55 -13.21
N ASP A 132 -3.26 5.57 -14.05
CA ASP A 132 -3.27 5.42 -15.52
C ASP A 132 -1.94 4.81 -16.02
N VAL A 133 -0.81 5.32 -15.54
CA VAL A 133 0.52 4.81 -15.91
C VAL A 133 0.78 3.43 -15.32
N TYR A 134 0.34 3.18 -14.09
CA TYR A 134 0.47 1.87 -13.48
C TYR A 134 -0.31 0.81 -14.26
N ALA A 135 -1.54 1.13 -14.71
CA ALA A 135 -2.36 0.24 -15.51
C ALA A 135 -1.67 -0.12 -16.85
N VAL A 136 -1.01 0.84 -17.50
CA VAL A 136 -0.18 0.56 -18.70
C VAL A 136 0.99 -0.35 -18.37
N ALA A 137 1.75 -0.06 -17.30
CA ALA A 137 2.88 -0.89 -16.90
C ALA A 137 2.47 -2.33 -16.53
N TRP A 138 1.31 -2.48 -15.88
CA TRP A 138 0.73 -3.77 -15.55
C TRP A 138 0.32 -4.55 -16.80
N ALA A 139 -0.37 -3.89 -17.75
CA ALA A 139 -0.78 -4.52 -19.00
C ALA A 139 0.42 -4.96 -19.86
N LEU A 140 1.49 -4.15 -19.89
CA LEU A 140 2.76 -4.55 -20.54
C LEU A 140 3.32 -5.84 -19.92
N ARG A 141 3.35 -5.96 -18.59
CA ARG A 141 3.80 -7.20 -17.94
C ARG A 141 2.85 -8.37 -18.18
N ALA A 142 1.54 -8.13 -18.20
CA ALA A 142 0.54 -9.15 -18.48
C ALA A 142 0.69 -9.72 -19.91
N ASP A 143 1.13 -8.91 -20.86
CA ASP A 143 1.50 -9.33 -22.23
C ASP A 143 2.90 -9.99 -22.32
N GLY A 144 3.64 -10.07 -21.20
CA GLY A 144 4.94 -10.72 -21.13
C GLY A 144 6.14 -9.81 -21.34
N HIS A 145 5.95 -8.49 -21.39
CA HIS A 145 7.05 -7.53 -21.50
C HIS A 145 7.68 -7.22 -20.15
N GLU A 146 9.01 -7.19 -20.11
CA GLU A 146 9.74 -6.87 -18.88
C GLU A 146 9.62 -5.39 -18.51
N VAL A 147 8.94 -5.11 -17.41
CA VAL A 147 8.91 -3.80 -16.73
C VAL A 147 9.31 -3.99 -15.28
N ALA A 148 10.33 -3.30 -14.80
CA ALA A 148 10.81 -3.40 -13.42
C ALA A 148 9.71 -3.06 -12.40
N GLN A 149 9.67 -3.79 -11.29
CA GLN A 149 8.74 -3.52 -10.19
C GLN A 149 9.03 -2.17 -9.53
N HIS A 150 7.97 -1.42 -9.24
CA HIS A 150 8.06 -0.19 -8.47
C HIS A 150 8.21 -0.53 -6.98
N ARG A 151 8.88 0.34 -6.21
CA ARG A 151 9.13 0.14 -4.77
C ARG A 151 7.85 -0.18 -3.99
N LEU A 152 6.75 0.52 -4.30
CA LEU A 152 5.45 0.28 -3.66
C LEU A 152 4.93 -1.15 -3.87
N GLU A 153 5.16 -1.73 -5.06
CA GLU A 153 4.77 -3.12 -5.36
C GLU A 153 5.59 -4.09 -4.51
N ILE A 154 6.90 -3.87 -4.43
CA ILE A 154 7.82 -4.70 -3.64
C ILE A 154 7.44 -4.64 -2.15
N ASP A 155 7.21 -3.43 -1.63
CA ASP A 155 6.83 -3.22 -0.23
C ASP A 155 5.48 -3.90 0.09
N LYS A 156 4.48 -3.81 -0.81
CA LYS A 156 3.19 -4.50 -0.67
C LYS A 156 3.35 -6.02 -0.73
N ALA A 157 4.13 -6.52 -1.69
CA ALA A 157 4.37 -7.94 -1.88
C ALA A 157 5.05 -8.59 -0.68
N MET A 158 6.05 -7.93 -0.08
CA MET A 158 6.73 -8.44 1.11
C MET A 158 5.76 -8.56 2.30
N ARG A 159 4.94 -7.53 2.56
CA ARG A 159 3.91 -7.60 3.61
C ARG A 159 2.87 -8.70 3.34
N GLY A 160 2.43 -8.81 2.08
CA GLY A 160 1.48 -9.85 1.67
C GLY A 160 2.06 -11.26 1.81
N ARG A 161 3.34 -11.42 1.48
CA ARG A 161 4.08 -12.68 1.67
C ARG A 161 4.18 -13.05 3.13
N ASP A 162 4.59 -12.11 3.99
CA ASP A 162 4.69 -12.37 5.43
C ASP A 162 3.32 -12.78 6.00
N ALA A 163 2.24 -12.07 5.63
CA ALA A 163 0.89 -12.40 6.04
C ALA A 163 0.42 -13.76 5.50
N TRP A 164 0.74 -14.10 4.24
CA TRP A 164 0.43 -15.39 3.64
C TRP A 164 1.19 -16.51 4.34
N GLU A 165 2.50 -16.35 4.57
CA GLU A 165 3.35 -17.31 5.28
C GLU A 165 2.89 -17.53 6.73
N ASP A 166 2.48 -16.46 7.42
CA ASP A 166 1.93 -16.53 8.79
C ASP A 166 0.57 -17.26 8.81
N SER A 167 -0.22 -17.17 7.73
CA SER A 167 -1.53 -17.84 7.60
C SER A 167 -1.46 -19.28 7.06
N HIS A 168 -0.30 -19.72 6.54
CA HIS A 168 -0.11 -21.01 5.84
C HIS A 168 0.94 -21.90 6.51
N ILE A 169 1.10 -21.81 7.83
CA ILE A 169 1.98 -22.69 8.59
C ILE A 169 1.48 -24.14 8.42
N ARG A 170 2.36 -25.08 8.02
CA ARG A 170 2.06 -26.52 8.15
C ARG A 170 1.86 -26.80 9.63
N LEU A 171 0.62 -26.98 10.07
CA LEU A 171 0.33 -27.04 11.49
C LEU A 171 0.93 -28.29 12.15
N SER A 172 2.11 -28.08 12.72
CA SER A 172 2.83 -28.95 13.63
C SER A 172 3.62 -28.04 14.56
N ALA A 173 3.80 -28.47 15.81
CA ALA A 173 4.59 -27.70 16.77
C ALA A 173 6.02 -27.43 16.24
N GLN A 174 6.58 -28.37 15.47
CA GLN A 174 7.91 -28.25 14.86
C GLN A 174 7.96 -27.15 13.79
N ALA A 175 7.00 -27.12 12.86
CA ALA A 175 6.99 -26.07 11.84
C ALA A 175 6.76 -24.67 12.44
N VAL A 176 5.94 -24.56 13.49
CA VAL A 176 5.78 -23.32 14.25
C VAL A 176 7.10 -22.95 14.93
N HIS A 177 7.77 -23.90 15.57
CA HIS A 177 9.07 -23.67 16.20
C HIS A 177 10.14 -23.20 15.21
N ASP A 178 10.38 -23.97 14.14
CA ASP A 178 11.40 -23.69 13.13
C ASP A 178 11.21 -22.30 12.49
N ARG A 179 9.96 -21.85 12.39
CA ARG A 179 9.61 -20.55 11.82
C ARG A 179 9.88 -19.38 12.75
N PHE A 180 9.61 -19.54 14.06
CA PHE A 180 9.61 -18.41 15.00
C PHE A 180 10.69 -18.48 16.09
N VAL A 181 11.55 -19.50 16.10
CA VAL A 181 12.60 -19.67 17.11
C VAL A 181 13.50 -18.44 17.26
N ASP A 182 13.86 -17.80 16.15
CA ASP A 182 14.70 -16.60 16.12
C ASP A 182 13.90 -15.29 16.23
N GLU A 183 12.56 -15.35 16.22
CA GLU A 183 11.67 -14.19 16.25
C GLU A 183 10.55 -14.33 17.32
N PRO A 184 10.88 -14.34 18.63
CA PRO A 184 9.90 -14.54 19.71
C PRO A 184 8.68 -13.61 19.63
N HIS A 185 8.88 -12.34 19.30
CA HIS A 185 7.79 -11.38 19.17
C HIS A 185 6.81 -11.69 18.03
N ARG A 186 7.26 -12.36 16.97
CA ARG A 186 6.35 -12.82 15.91
C ARG A 186 5.53 -14.01 16.38
N PHE A 187 6.11 -14.90 17.20
CA PHE A 187 5.36 -15.96 17.86
C PHE A 187 4.28 -15.40 18.80
N GLU A 188 4.62 -14.41 19.63
CA GLU A 188 3.67 -13.73 20.53
C GLU A 188 2.51 -13.10 19.74
N ARG A 189 2.81 -12.49 18.60
CA ARG A 189 1.80 -11.93 17.69
C ARG A 189 0.89 -12.97 17.08
N LEU A 190 1.44 -14.09 16.59
CA LEU A 190 0.66 -15.21 16.04
C LEU A 190 -0.35 -15.72 17.08
N VAL A 191 0.12 -15.96 18.31
CA VAL A 191 -0.75 -16.41 19.41
C VAL A 191 -1.83 -15.37 19.70
N ALA A 192 -1.49 -14.08 19.77
CA ALA A 192 -2.48 -13.02 19.98
C ALA A 192 -3.50 -12.92 18.83
N GLU A 193 -3.08 -13.10 17.58
CA GLU A 193 -3.97 -13.15 16.41
C GLU A 193 -4.92 -14.36 16.49
N ALA A 194 -4.45 -15.51 16.99
CA ALA A 194 -5.29 -16.71 17.19
C ALA A 194 -6.36 -16.45 18.25
N PHE A 195 -6.00 -15.84 19.38
CA PHE A 195 -6.99 -15.40 20.37
C PHE A 195 -8.03 -14.45 19.77
N ARG A 196 -7.63 -13.52 18.89
CA ARG A 196 -8.60 -12.65 18.19
C ARG A 196 -9.55 -13.41 17.29
N ALA A 197 -9.05 -14.38 16.53
CA ALA A 197 -9.89 -15.25 15.70
C ALA A 197 -10.91 -16.03 16.54
N HIS A 198 -10.52 -16.43 17.76
CA HIS A 198 -11.41 -17.06 18.75
C HIS A 198 -12.33 -16.08 19.51
N GLY A 199 -12.43 -14.83 19.08
CA GLY A 199 -13.35 -13.83 19.61
C GLY A 199 -12.87 -13.10 20.88
N TRP A 200 -11.58 -13.15 21.18
CA TRP A 200 -10.97 -12.36 22.26
C TRP A 200 -10.47 -11.01 21.74
N GLN A 201 -10.49 -9.99 22.58
CA GLN A 201 -9.65 -8.81 22.38
C GLN A 201 -8.25 -9.16 22.85
N ALA A 202 -7.24 -9.15 21.98
CA ALA A 202 -5.85 -9.46 22.36
C ALA A 202 -4.90 -8.30 22.00
N LYS A 203 -3.98 -7.97 22.92
CA LYS A 203 -2.95 -6.94 22.72
C LYS A 203 -1.62 -7.40 23.31
N THR A 204 -0.58 -7.47 22.47
CA THR A 204 0.79 -7.83 22.89
C THR A 204 1.42 -6.73 23.76
N THR A 205 2.31 -7.10 24.66
CA THR A 205 3.06 -6.18 25.52
C THR A 205 4.24 -5.55 24.77
N ALA A 206 4.93 -4.60 25.41
CA ALA A 206 6.09 -3.95 24.83
C ALA A 206 7.31 -4.89 24.86
N ARG A 207 8.23 -4.73 23.90
CA ARG A 207 9.42 -5.59 23.73
C ARG A 207 10.38 -5.60 24.93
N THR A 208 10.30 -4.63 25.82
CA THR A 208 11.11 -4.52 27.04
C THR A 208 10.22 -4.17 28.22
N ASN A 209 10.54 -4.70 29.40
CA ASN A 209 9.72 -4.57 30.62
C ASN A 209 8.26 -5.04 30.39
N ASP A 210 8.10 -6.22 29.82
CA ASP A 210 6.81 -6.88 29.54
C ASP A 210 5.97 -7.17 30.80
N GLY A 211 6.57 -7.06 32.00
CA GLY A 211 5.92 -7.36 33.26
C GLY A 211 5.83 -8.86 33.56
N GLY A 212 6.44 -9.72 32.74
CA GLY A 212 6.44 -11.17 32.87
C GLY A 212 5.33 -11.90 32.12
N PHE A 213 4.69 -11.25 31.14
CA PHE A 213 3.75 -11.84 30.18
C PHE A 213 3.78 -11.12 28.82
N ASP A 214 3.37 -11.81 27.76
CA ASP A 214 3.55 -11.36 26.38
C ASP A 214 2.29 -10.72 25.77
N ALA A 215 1.09 -11.02 26.28
CA ALA A 215 -0.15 -10.40 25.83
C ALA A 215 -1.21 -10.29 26.92
N ARG A 216 -2.08 -9.28 26.78
CA ARG A 216 -3.36 -9.16 27.50
C ARG A 216 -4.49 -9.63 26.59
N ILE A 217 -5.42 -10.39 27.14
CA ILE A 217 -6.65 -10.82 26.46
C ILE A 217 -7.89 -10.39 27.25
N GLY A 218 -9.02 -10.23 26.57
CA GLY A 218 -10.29 -9.93 27.22
C GLY A 218 -11.49 -10.39 26.41
N ARG A 219 -12.50 -10.94 27.10
CA ARG A 219 -13.76 -11.39 26.48
C ARG A 219 -14.88 -11.38 27.52
N ALA A 220 -16.03 -10.81 27.14
CA ALA A 220 -17.25 -10.80 27.96
C ALA A 220 -17.03 -10.35 29.42
N GLY A 221 -16.20 -9.33 29.63
CA GLY A 221 -15.90 -8.78 30.96
C GLY A 221 -14.83 -9.55 31.76
N GLN A 222 -14.34 -10.68 31.25
CA GLN A 222 -13.16 -11.37 31.80
C GLN A 222 -11.88 -10.86 31.16
N THR A 223 -10.84 -10.76 31.96
CA THR A 223 -9.48 -10.36 31.58
C THR A 223 -8.51 -11.52 31.73
N GLY A 224 -7.47 -11.55 30.90
CA GLY A 224 -6.45 -12.58 30.99
C GLY A 224 -5.09 -12.08 30.56
N ILE A 225 -4.05 -12.81 30.99
CA ILE A 225 -2.67 -12.63 30.52
C ILE A 225 -2.16 -13.91 29.87
N VAL A 226 -1.28 -13.76 28.89
CA VAL A 226 -0.72 -14.86 28.10
C VAL A 226 0.80 -14.74 28.10
N GLU A 227 1.49 -15.79 28.53
CA GLU A 227 2.95 -15.96 28.35
C GLU A 227 3.21 -16.97 27.23
N CYS A 228 4.09 -16.64 26.31
CA CYS A 228 4.45 -17.41 25.14
C CYS A 228 5.92 -17.85 25.21
N LYS A 229 6.19 -19.12 24.87
CA LYS A 229 7.55 -19.65 24.75
C LYS A 229 7.71 -20.54 23.52
N CYS A 230 8.46 -20.07 22.53
CA CYS A 230 8.80 -20.85 21.33
C CYS A 230 10.00 -21.79 21.63
N TYR A 231 9.73 -22.93 22.24
CA TYR A 231 10.74 -23.93 22.61
C TYR A 231 10.72 -25.14 21.66
N ASP A 232 11.87 -25.81 21.55
CA ASP A 232 12.00 -27.03 20.73
C ASP A 232 10.97 -28.08 21.19
N PRO A 233 10.04 -28.50 20.32
CA PRO A 233 8.98 -29.46 20.65
C PRO A 233 9.47 -30.82 21.12
N GLU A 234 10.64 -31.27 20.64
CA GLU A 234 11.19 -32.60 20.92
C GLU A 234 12.16 -32.59 22.10
N ARG A 235 12.91 -31.50 22.30
CA ARG A 235 14.06 -31.45 23.22
C ARG A 235 13.81 -30.61 24.46
N SER A 236 12.85 -29.69 24.44
CA SER A 236 12.66 -28.73 25.52
C SER A 236 11.34 -28.94 26.25
N SER A 237 11.36 -28.69 27.56
CA SER A 237 10.14 -28.66 28.37
C SER A 237 10.10 -27.47 29.31
N VAL A 238 8.92 -26.87 29.46
CA VAL A 238 8.66 -25.79 30.39
C VAL A 238 8.57 -26.36 31.80
N GLY A 239 9.44 -25.85 32.68
CA GLY A 239 9.49 -26.20 34.09
C GLY A 239 8.57 -25.34 34.96
N ARG A 240 8.31 -25.81 36.18
CA ARG A 240 7.56 -25.08 37.21
C ARG A 240 8.01 -23.61 37.42
N PRO A 241 9.32 -23.26 37.40
CA PRO A 241 9.75 -21.87 37.60
C PRO A 241 9.17 -20.88 36.59
N ALA A 242 8.96 -21.29 35.34
CA ALA A 242 8.36 -20.44 34.32
C ALA A 242 6.88 -20.16 34.64
N ILE A 243 6.13 -21.18 35.06
CA ILE A 243 4.73 -21.01 35.48
C ILE A 243 4.64 -20.11 36.71
N GLN A 244 5.54 -20.27 37.68
CA GLN A 244 5.61 -19.40 38.87
C GLN A 244 5.89 -17.94 38.51
N LYS A 245 6.70 -17.68 37.49
CA LYS A 245 6.95 -16.32 37.00
C LYS A 245 5.66 -15.66 36.49
N LEU A 246 4.86 -16.38 35.69
CA LEU A 246 3.58 -15.88 35.20
C LEU A 246 2.59 -15.62 36.35
N VAL A 247 2.51 -16.55 37.30
CA VAL A 247 1.67 -16.36 38.51
C VAL A 247 2.11 -15.11 39.28
N GLY A 248 3.42 -14.93 39.48
CA GLY A 248 3.96 -13.74 40.14
C GLY A 248 3.68 -12.44 39.38
N ALA A 249 3.68 -12.48 38.05
CA ALA A 249 3.26 -11.34 37.22
C ALA A 249 1.78 -11.00 37.43
N ASN A 250 0.92 -12.03 37.55
CA ASN A 250 -0.52 -11.84 37.76
C ASN A 250 -0.86 -11.24 39.12
N GLU A 251 0.01 -11.33 40.14
CA GLU A 251 -0.21 -10.63 41.42
C GLU A 251 -0.30 -9.11 41.25
N SER A 252 0.43 -8.57 40.26
CA SER A 252 0.36 -7.15 39.90
C SER A 252 -0.81 -6.85 38.96
N GLU A 253 -1.04 -7.73 37.98
CA GLU A 253 -2.00 -7.48 36.91
C GLU A 253 -3.45 -7.80 37.29
N ARG A 254 -3.64 -8.72 38.24
CA ARG A 254 -4.94 -9.18 38.76
C ARG A 254 -5.92 -9.64 37.67
N ALA A 255 -5.41 -10.33 36.66
CA ALA A 255 -6.24 -10.88 35.61
C ALA A 255 -6.99 -12.13 36.07
N ASP A 256 -8.19 -12.35 35.51
CA ASP A 256 -9.06 -13.49 35.86
C ASP A 256 -8.51 -14.81 35.33
N LEU A 257 -7.78 -14.76 34.21
CA LEU A 257 -7.25 -15.93 33.51
C LEU A 257 -5.75 -15.79 33.23
N MET A 258 -5.02 -16.90 33.34
CA MET A 258 -3.62 -16.99 32.93
C MET A 258 -3.44 -18.11 31.92
N TYR A 259 -2.88 -17.80 30.76
CA TYR A 259 -2.51 -18.79 29.74
C TYR A 259 -0.99 -18.87 29.63
N PHE A 260 -0.47 -20.09 29.60
CA PHE A 260 0.92 -20.35 29.24
C PHE A 260 0.95 -21.16 27.95
N VAL A 261 1.49 -20.57 26.89
CA VAL A 261 1.51 -21.11 25.54
C VAL A 261 2.94 -21.47 25.15
N THR A 262 3.16 -22.66 24.62
CA THR A 262 4.48 -23.07 24.13
C THR A 262 4.39 -24.01 22.93
N THR A 263 5.37 -23.95 22.03
CA THR A 263 5.60 -25.01 21.02
C THR A 263 6.20 -26.27 21.64
N GLY A 264 6.78 -26.15 22.84
CA GLY A 264 7.37 -27.25 23.61
C GLY A 264 6.35 -28.12 24.34
N ARG A 265 6.83 -28.85 25.34
CA ARG A 265 5.99 -29.61 26.29
C ARG A 265 6.08 -29.01 27.69
N PHE A 266 5.12 -29.30 28.56
CA PHE A 266 5.27 -29.03 30.00
C PHE A 266 5.91 -30.22 30.72
N SER A 267 6.68 -29.96 31.77
CA SER A 267 7.10 -31.01 32.70
C SER A 267 5.94 -31.41 33.63
N LYS A 268 6.02 -32.58 34.28
CA LYS A 268 5.00 -33.03 35.25
C LYS A 268 4.77 -32.01 36.36
N ASN A 269 5.86 -31.51 36.95
CA ASN A 269 5.81 -30.51 38.03
C ASN A 269 5.22 -29.17 37.57
N ALA A 270 5.39 -28.80 36.30
CA ALA A 270 4.77 -27.60 35.75
C ALA A 270 3.24 -27.78 35.64
N ARG A 271 2.77 -28.94 35.16
CA ARG A 271 1.33 -29.25 35.09
C ARG A 271 0.67 -29.27 36.46
N GLU A 272 1.26 -29.98 37.43
CA GLU A 272 0.73 -30.06 38.80
C GLU A 272 0.66 -28.69 39.49
N TYR A 273 1.62 -27.80 39.22
CA TYR A 273 1.60 -26.45 39.77
C TYR A 273 0.59 -25.55 39.06
N ALA A 274 0.52 -25.62 37.72
CA ALA A 274 -0.43 -24.85 36.93
C ALA A 274 -1.88 -25.16 37.32
N GLU A 275 -2.21 -26.43 37.52
CA GLU A 275 -3.53 -26.86 38.00
C GLU A 275 -3.89 -26.21 39.35
N LYS A 276 -2.95 -26.21 40.30
CA LYS A 276 -3.15 -25.58 41.62
C LYS A 276 -3.25 -24.06 41.55
N ALA A 277 -2.54 -23.44 40.61
CA ALA A 277 -2.46 -22.00 40.46
C ALA A 277 -3.49 -21.41 39.48
N GLY A 278 -4.33 -22.25 38.85
CA GLY A 278 -5.33 -21.80 37.87
C GLY A 278 -4.73 -21.31 36.55
N VAL A 279 -3.58 -21.82 36.14
CA VAL A 279 -2.94 -21.48 34.85
C VAL A 279 -3.35 -22.48 33.78
N VAL A 280 -3.93 -22.01 32.68
CA VAL A 280 -4.27 -22.82 31.52
C VAL A 280 -3.01 -23.07 30.70
N LEU A 281 -2.69 -24.34 30.46
CA LEU A 281 -1.51 -24.75 29.72
C LEU A 281 -1.87 -25.14 28.28
N MET A 282 -1.19 -24.54 27.31
CA MET A 282 -1.30 -24.85 25.89
C MET A 282 0.08 -25.27 25.38
N ASP A 283 0.29 -26.59 25.28
CA ASP A 283 1.53 -27.15 24.73
C ASP A 283 1.50 -27.21 23.21
N GLY A 284 2.57 -27.67 22.56
CA GLY A 284 2.68 -27.64 21.11
C GLY A 284 1.52 -28.33 20.38
N GLY A 285 0.96 -29.40 20.97
CA GLY A 285 -0.21 -30.08 20.41
C GLY A 285 -1.48 -29.24 20.53
N ALA A 286 -1.77 -28.72 21.73
CA ALA A 286 -2.93 -27.86 21.97
C ALA A 286 -2.85 -26.54 21.18
N LEU A 287 -1.64 -25.98 21.05
CA LEU A 287 -1.38 -24.78 20.25
C LEU A 287 -1.70 -25.02 18.78
N VAL A 288 -1.26 -26.15 18.22
CA VAL A 288 -1.57 -26.51 16.84
C VAL A 288 -3.08 -26.57 16.60
N VAL A 289 -3.83 -27.22 17.49
CA VAL A 289 -5.30 -27.27 17.40
C VAL A 289 -5.90 -25.86 17.50
N PHE A 290 -5.42 -25.05 18.43
CA PHE A 290 -5.90 -23.68 18.63
C PHE A 290 -5.67 -22.79 17.40
N LEU A 291 -4.51 -22.93 16.75
CA LEU A 291 -4.19 -22.26 15.48
C LEU A 291 -5.05 -22.78 14.32
N ASP A 292 -5.31 -24.09 14.28
CA ASP A 292 -6.16 -24.72 13.25
C ASP A 292 -7.59 -24.19 13.31
N GLU A 293 -8.19 -24.19 14.49
CA GLU A 293 -9.54 -23.66 14.73
C GLU A 293 -9.63 -22.14 14.47
N ALA A 294 -8.52 -21.42 14.63
CA ALA A 294 -8.42 -20.00 14.28
C ALA A 294 -8.32 -19.75 12.77
N GLY A 295 -8.31 -20.80 11.93
CA GLY A 295 -8.13 -20.68 10.48
C GLY A 295 -6.68 -20.34 10.08
N MET A 296 -5.71 -20.58 10.96
CA MET A 296 -4.27 -20.37 10.70
C MET A 296 -3.60 -21.61 10.10
N SER A 297 -4.42 -22.61 9.76
CA SER A 297 -4.06 -23.78 9.00
C SER A 297 -4.39 -23.58 7.54
N ALA A 298 -3.39 -23.76 6.69
CA ALA A 298 -3.65 -24.15 5.32
C ALA A 298 -3.24 -25.60 5.12
N GLY A 299 -4.22 -26.50 5.23
CA GLY A 299 -4.20 -27.79 4.51
C GLY A 299 -4.10 -27.56 2.99
N PRO A 300 -3.76 -28.57 2.18
CA PRO A 300 -2.85 -28.42 1.04
C PRO A 300 -3.41 -27.68 -0.21
N ARG A 301 -2.49 -26.94 -0.88
CA ARG A 301 -2.47 -26.48 -2.29
C ARG A 301 -2.97 -25.09 -2.69
N ASP A 302 -3.10 -24.12 -1.80
CA ASP A 302 -3.00 -22.74 -2.29
C ASP A 302 -1.54 -22.48 -2.67
N ARG A 303 -1.29 -22.37 -3.98
CA ARG A 303 0.00 -21.88 -4.48
C ARG A 303 0.13 -20.47 -3.91
N MET A 304 1.21 -20.20 -3.17
CA MET A 304 1.54 -18.83 -2.76
C MET A 304 1.46 -17.93 -4.00
N PRO A 305 0.64 -16.87 -3.99
CA PRO A 305 0.60 -15.95 -5.11
C PRO A 305 2.00 -15.42 -5.37
N SER A 306 2.36 -15.24 -6.63
CA SER A 306 3.67 -14.72 -7.00
C SER A 306 3.92 -13.34 -6.39
N MET A 307 5.18 -12.93 -6.27
CA MET A 307 5.52 -11.59 -5.78
C MET A 307 4.92 -10.46 -6.65
N ILE A 308 4.63 -10.74 -7.92
CA ILE A 308 3.95 -9.81 -8.82
C ILE A 308 2.47 -9.69 -8.44
N GLU A 309 1.79 -10.81 -8.17
CA GLU A 309 0.39 -10.83 -7.75
C GLU A 309 0.19 -10.19 -6.37
N LEU A 310 1.02 -10.56 -5.38
CA LEU A 310 0.99 -9.96 -4.04
C LEU A 310 1.30 -8.45 -4.05
N GLY A 311 2.13 -8.02 -5.00
CA GLY A 311 2.54 -6.63 -5.16
C GLY A 311 1.60 -5.77 -5.99
N ARG A 312 0.52 -6.31 -6.56
CA ARG A 312 -0.40 -5.55 -7.42
C ARG A 312 -1.01 -4.38 -6.64
N LEU A 313 -0.76 -3.16 -7.10
CA LEU A 313 -1.28 -1.96 -6.47
C LEU A 313 -2.74 -1.73 -6.87
N ASP A 314 -3.53 -1.26 -5.91
CA ASP A 314 -4.91 -0.82 -6.09
C ASP A 314 -5.07 0.67 -5.75
N HIS A 315 -6.26 1.22 -5.98
CA HIS A 315 -6.60 2.61 -5.67
C HIS A 315 -6.24 3.01 -4.23
N GLY A 316 -6.47 2.10 -3.27
CA GLY A 316 -6.19 2.32 -1.87
C GLY A 316 -4.70 2.51 -1.59
N ASP A 317 -3.83 1.77 -2.28
CA ASP A 317 -2.37 1.94 -2.16
C ASP A 317 -1.90 3.32 -2.63
N PHE A 318 -2.48 3.82 -3.72
CA PHE A 318 -2.17 5.16 -4.23
C PHE A 318 -2.69 6.25 -3.30
N VAL A 319 -3.93 6.11 -2.81
CA VAL A 319 -4.53 7.04 -1.84
C VAL A 319 -3.73 7.03 -0.52
N ALA A 320 -3.17 5.88 -0.13
CA ALA A 320 -2.29 5.78 1.02
C ALA A 320 -1.01 6.63 0.90
N GLN A 321 -0.57 6.95 -0.32
CA GLN A 321 0.56 7.84 -0.56
C GLN A 321 0.20 9.34 -0.52
N LEU A 322 -1.09 9.70 -0.61
CA LEU A 322 -1.52 11.11 -0.54
C LEU A 322 -1.33 11.69 0.86
N PRO A 323 -1.00 12.99 0.96
CA PRO A 323 -1.11 13.76 2.19
C PRO A 323 -2.47 13.55 2.88
N PRO A 324 -2.52 13.40 4.22
CA PRO A 324 -3.76 13.13 4.95
C PRO A 324 -4.89 14.14 4.67
N ASP A 325 -4.56 15.41 4.51
CA ASP A 325 -5.51 16.50 4.24
C ASP A 325 -6.06 16.51 2.80
N VAL A 326 -5.29 15.97 1.86
CA VAL A 326 -5.74 15.79 0.46
C VAL A 326 -6.63 14.56 0.37
N ARG A 327 -6.34 13.52 1.16
CA ARG A 327 -7.13 12.28 1.23
C ARG A 327 -8.57 12.53 1.70
N THR A 328 -8.76 13.33 2.74
CA THR A 328 -10.09 13.64 3.30
C THR A 328 -10.93 14.51 2.38
N GLY A 329 -10.32 15.32 1.52
CA GLY A 329 -11.05 16.10 0.50
C GLY A 329 -11.59 15.25 -0.68
N MET A 330 -11.16 14.00 -0.82
CA MET A 330 -11.57 13.11 -1.93
C MET A 330 -12.72 12.17 -1.56
N SER A 331 -12.94 11.87 -0.27
CA SER A 331 -14.05 11.03 0.19
C SER A 331 -15.44 11.64 -0.06
N ASP A 332 -15.51 12.95 -0.31
CA ASP A 332 -16.77 13.65 -0.61
C ASP A 332 -17.15 13.62 -2.10
N SER A 333 -16.31 13.07 -3.00
CA SER A 333 -16.66 12.96 -4.44
C SER A 333 -16.44 11.59 -5.09
N ALA A 334 -15.93 10.60 -4.35
CA ALA A 334 -15.64 9.27 -4.89
C ALA A 334 -16.71 8.24 -4.50
N ALA A 335 -17.90 8.38 -5.09
CA ALA A 335 -18.86 7.30 -5.20
C ALA A 335 -19.29 7.16 -6.67
N ASP A 336 -18.33 6.80 -7.54
CA ASP A 336 -18.66 6.13 -8.80
C ASP A 336 -18.30 4.65 -8.68
N PRO A 337 -19.27 3.77 -8.36
CA PRO A 337 -19.05 2.34 -8.19
C PRO A 337 -18.81 1.58 -9.51
N HIS A 338 -18.71 2.26 -10.67
CA HIS A 338 -18.61 1.59 -11.98
C HIS A 338 -17.21 1.47 -12.59
N ARG A 339 -16.14 1.85 -11.89
CA ARG A 339 -14.76 1.61 -12.36
C ARG A 339 -14.08 0.49 -11.58
N CYS A 340 -14.58 -0.74 -11.73
CA CYS A 340 -13.74 -1.92 -11.53
C CYS A 340 -12.63 -1.88 -12.59
N LEU A 341 -11.38 -1.72 -12.15
CA LEU A 341 -10.19 -1.89 -12.99
C LEU A 341 -10.14 -3.37 -13.42
N PHE A 342 -10.16 -3.61 -14.73
CA PHE A 342 -9.97 -4.94 -15.33
C PHE A 342 -8.56 -5.47 -15.05
#